data_AF-A0A8T4I2B8-F1
#
_entry.id   AF-A0A8T4I2B8-F1
#
_cell.length_a   1.000
_cell.length_b   1.000
_cell.length_c   1.000
_cell.angle_alpha   90.00
_cell.angle_beta   90.00
_cell.angle_gamma   90.00
#
_symmetry.space_group_name_H-M   'P 1'
#
loop_
_entity.id
_entity.type
_entity.pdbx_description
1 polymer ?
#
loop_
_entity_poly.entity_id
_entity_poly.type
_entity_poly.pdbx_seq_one_letter_code
_entity_poly.pdbx_strand_id
1 'polypeptide(L)' 'RNPPSRSRRFWFNQIIAAEDAFLARYEWDANPHEGLDLVSRDVLVLFFDGSKSDDATGLVGCRLSDGLVKTFGVWQKP' A
#
# COMPACT_ATOMS: atom_id res chain seq x y z
N ARG A 1 -4.34 30.91 8.91
CA ARG A 1 -5.14 30.65 7.68
C ARG A 1 -5.65 29.22 7.76
N ASN A 2 -6.94 28.95 7.56
CA ASN A 2 -7.44 27.57 7.59
C ASN A 2 -6.93 26.80 6.37
N PRO A 3 -6.28 25.63 6.56
CA PRO A 3 -5.82 24.83 5.44
C PRO A 3 -7.02 24.28 4.65
N PRO A 4 -6.94 24.20 3.31
CA PRO A 4 -8.04 23.71 2.47
C PRO A 4 -8.55 22.32 2.88
N SER A 5 -7.67 21.44 3.37
CA SER A 5 -7.99 20.11 3.90
C SER A 5 -9.02 20.17 5.03
N ARG A 6 -8.84 21.09 5.98
CA ARG A 6 -9.77 21.32 7.11
C ARG A 6 -11.11 21.87 6.64
N SER A 7 -11.12 22.81 5.71
CA SER A 7 -12.38 23.35 5.16
C SER A 7 -13.19 22.28 4.43
N ARG A 8 -12.54 21.46 3.61
CA ARG A 8 -13.16 20.39 2.83
C ARG A 8 -13.73 19.27 3.70
N ARG A 9 -13.04 18.88 4.78
CA ARG A 9 -13.50 17.85 5.73
C ARG A 9 -14.69 18.31 6.57
N PHE A 10 -14.66 19.53 7.11
CA PHE A 10 -15.63 19.98 8.13
C PHE A 10 -16.82 20.77 7.58
N TRP A 11 -16.68 21.47 6.44
CA TRP A 11 -17.76 22.31 5.89
C TRP A 11 -18.32 21.82 4.56
N PHE A 12 -17.58 20.98 3.82
CA PHE A 12 -18.00 20.48 2.51
C PHE A 12 -18.21 18.96 2.45
N ASN A 13 -18.03 18.25 3.57
CA ASN A 13 -18.23 16.80 3.68
C ASN A 13 -17.49 15.98 2.59
N GLN A 14 -16.34 16.46 2.13
CA GLN A 14 -15.58 15.79 1.08
C GLN A 14 -14.73 14.67 1.66
N ILE A 15 -14.84 13.47 1.09
CA ILE A 15 -13.93 12.35 1.36
C ILE A 15 -12.65 12.62 0.57
N ILE A 16 -11.70 13.29 1.21
CA ILE A 16 -10.38 13.59 0.65
C ILE A 16 -9.32 12.83 1.43
N ALA A 17 -8.23 12.47 0.75
CA ALA A 17 -7.04 11.94 1.40
C ALA A 17 -6.55 12.94 2.46
N ALA A 18 -6.08 12.43 3.59
CA ALA A 18 -5.46 13.26 4.61
C ALA A 18 -4.21 13.94 4.02
N GLU A 19 -3.85 15.12 4.53
CA GLU A 19 -2.74 15.91 3.99
C GLU A 19 -1.39 15.19 4.10
N ASP A 20 -1.29 14.25 5.02
CA ASP A 20 -0.15 13.36 5.28
C ASP A 20 -0.28 11.98 4.62
N ALA A 21 -1.32 11.74 3.82
CA ALA A 21 -1.46 10.49 3.09
C ALA A 21 -0.41 10.41 1.97
N PHE A 22 0.32 9.29 1.90
CA PHE A 22 1.30 9.03 0.84
C PHE A 22 0.65 9.02 -0.55
N LEU A 23 -0.58 8.52 -0.66
CA LEU A 23 -1.39 8.51 -1.88
C LEU A 23 -2.87 8.63 -1.54
N ALA A 24 -3.66 9.13 -2.47
CA ALA A 24 -5.10 9.23 -2.32
C ALA A 24 -5.79 7.89 -2.60
N ARG A 25 -6.95 7.69 -1.96
CA ARG A 25 -7.70 6.42 -2.06
C ARG A 25 -8.03 6.02 -3.51
N TYR A 26 -8.43 6.98 -4.34
CA TYR A 26 -8.76 6.72 -5.75
C TYR A 26 -7.52 6.38 -6.58
N GLU A 27 -6.32 6.84 -6.20
CA GLU A 27 -5.06 6.46 -6.85
C GLU A 27 -4.73 5.00 -6.53
N TRP A 28 -4.98 4.56 -5.29
CA TRP A 28 -4.88 3.14 -4.92
C TRP A 28 -5.88 2.27 -5.66
N ASP A 29 -7.15 2.67 -5.65
CA ASP A 29 -8.25 1.88 -6.25
C ASP A 29 -8.11 1.78 -7.79
N ALA A 30 -7.29 2.61 -8.42
CA ALA A 30 -6.98 2.56 -9.84
C ALA A 30 -5.80 1.62 -10.21
N ASN A 31 -5.05 1.11 -9.23
CA ASN A 31 -3.93 0.19 -9.47
C ASN A 31 -4.26 -1.29 -9.74
N PRO A 32 -5.44 -1.87 -9.43
CA PRO A 32 -5.63 -3.29 -9.61
C PRO A 32 -5.61 -3.66 -11.10
N HIS A 33 -4.69 -4.55 -11.46
CA HIS A 33 -4.63 -5.21 -12.75
C HIS A 33 -5.03 -6.67 -12.57
N GLU A 34 -6.26 -6.99 -12.96
CA GLU A 34 -6.78 -8.37 -12.87
C GLU A 34 -5.94 -9.32 -13.73
N GLY A 35 -5.73 -10.54 -13.24
CA GLY A 35 -5.05 -11.61 -13.97
C GLY A 35 -3.51 -11.57 -13.91
N LEU A 36 -2.90 -10.58 -13.24
CA LEU A 36 -1.47 -10.61 -12.98
C LEU A 36 -1.12 -11.55 -11.82
N ASP A 37 -0.19 -12.45 -12.06
CA ASP A 37 0.46 -13.23 -11.02
C ASP A 37 1.96 -13.43 -11.34
N LEU A 38 2.68 -13.96 -10.37
CA LEU A 38 4.07 -14.36 -10.55
C LEU A 38 4.17 -15.60 -11.43
N VAL A 39 5.13 -15.61 -12.33
CA VAL A 39 5.48 -16.76 -13.16
C VAL A 39 6.89 -17.23 -12.87
N SER A 40 7.19 -18.45 -13.32
CA SER A 40 8.54 -19.00 -13.19
C SER A 40 9.56 -18.06 -13.84
N ARG A 41 10.70 -17.86 -13.18
CA ARG A 41 11.82 -17.00 -13.59
C ARG A 41 11.57 -15.49 -13.46
N ASP A 42 10.46 -15.06 -12.86
CA ASP A 42 10.30 -13.66 -12.47
C ASP A 42 11.44 -13.22 -11.54
N VAL A 43 12.02 -12.07 -11.85
CA VAL A 43 13.04 -11.44 -11.00
C VAL A 43 12.34 -10.49 -10.04
N LEU A 44 12.60 -10.68 -8.75
CA LEU A 44 11.94 -9.96 -7.67
C LEU A 44 12.95 -9.19 -6.83
N VAL A 45 12.59 -7.96 -6.44
CA VAL A 45 13.18 -7.32 -5.25
C VAL A 45 12.33 -7.73 -4.05
N LEU A 46 12.98 -8.19 -2.99
CA LEU A 46 12.30 -8.58 -1.75
C LEU A 46 12.43 -7.48 -0.70
N PHE A 47 11.31 -7.20 -0.04
CA PHE A 47 11.18 -6.28 1.07
C PHE A 47 10.76 -7.08 2.29
N PHE A 48 11.56 -7.01 3.34
CA PHE A 48 11.33 -7.71 4.59
C PHE A 48 11.27 -6.70 5.72
N ASP A 49 10.14 -6.67 6.39
CA ASP A 49 9.94 -5.90 7.62
C ASP A 49 9.83 -6.90 8.79
N GLY A 50 10.93 -7.04 9.51
CA GLY A 50 11.08 -8.03 10.58
C GLY A 50 10.75 -7.44 11.94
N SER A 51 9.71 -7.98 12.58
CA SER A 51 9.40 -7.67 13.98
C SER A 51 10.02 -8.70 14.91
N LYS A 52 10.56 -8.21 16.05
CA LYS A 52 11.10 -9.06 17.12
C LYS A 52 10.05 -9.44 18.17
N SER A 53 9.04 -8.61 18.37
CA SER A 53 8.14 -8.73 19.53
C SER A 53 6.67 -8.67 19.14
N ASP A 54 6.06 -7.49 19.20
CA ASP A 54 4.60 -7.35 19.25
C ASP A 54 3.98 -6.95 17.92
N ASP A 55 4.78 -6.45 16.98
CA ASP A 55 4.33 -6.08 15.64
C ASP A 55 4.37 -7.28 14.69
N ALA A 56 3.67 -7.15 13.57
CA ALA A 56 3.70 -8.16 12.51
C ALA A 56 5.06 -8.19 11.81
N THR A 57 5.45 -9.37 11.32
CA THR A 57 6.52 -9.51 10.33
C THR A 57 5.91 -9.63 8.95
N GLY A 58 6.48 -8.93 7.97
CA GLY A 58 6.01 -8.94 6.58
C GLY A 58 7.11 -9.32 5.59
N LEU A 59 6.78 -10.13 4.60
CA LEU A 59 7.62 -10.39 3.43
C LEU A 59 6.81 -10.11 2.16
N VAL A 60 7.32 -9.19 1.35
CA VAL A 60 6.68 -8.74 0.11
C VAL A 60 7.72 -8.75 -1.02
N GLY A 61 7.33 -9.22 -2.20
CA GLY A 61 8.14 -9.09 -3.42
C GLY A 61 7.55 -8.10 -4.39
N CYS A 62 8.43 -7.41 -5.12
CA CYS A 62 8.09 -6.56 -6.24
C CYS A 62 8.80 -7.08 -7.49
N ARG A 63 8.04 -7.43 -8.53
CA ARG A 63 8.58 -7.88 -9.82
C ARG A 63 9.24 -6.72 -10.54
N LEU A 64 10.50 -6.89 -10.95
CA LEU A 64 11.28 -5.80 -11.56
C LEU A 64 10.69 -5.31 -12.89
N SER A 65 10.03 -6.18 -13.66
CA SER A 65 9.61 -5.85 -15.02
C SER A 65 8.45 -4.86 -15.09
N ASP A 66 7.55 -4.89 -14.11
CA ASP A 66 6.29 -4.14 -14.14
C ASP A 66 5.81 -3.65 -12.77
N GLY A 67 6.55 -3.94 -11.71
CA GLY A 67 6.19 -3.50 -10.37
C GLY A 67 5.07 -4.31 -9.71
N LEU A 68 4.72 -5.51 -10.22
CA LEU A 68 3.74 -6.37 -9.57
C LEU A 68 4.20 -6.67 -8.13
N VAL A 69 3.40 -6.24 -7.16
CA VAL A 69 3.64 -6.50 -5.74
C VAL A 69 2.86 -7.73 -5.29
N LYS A 70 3.56 -8.70 -4.69
CA LYS A 70 2.96 -9.91 -4.12
C LYS A 70 3.41 -10.10 -2.68
N THR A 71 2.44 -10.28 -1.78
CA THR A 71 2.71 -10.63 -0.38
C THR A 71 2.99 -12.13 -0.29
N PHE A 72 4.15 -12.48 0.27
CA PHE A 72 4.54 -13.88 0.51
C PHE A 72 4.17 -14.36 1.90
N GLY A 73 4.15 -13.46 2.89
CA GLY A 73 3.76 -13.80 4.23
C GLY A 73 3.55 -12.57 5.10
N VAL A 74 2.56 -12.68 5.99
CA VAL A 74 2.35 -11.77 7.12
C VAL A 74 2.20 -12.66 8.35
N TRP A 75 3.12 -12.51 9.31
CA TRP A 75 3.11 -13.25 10.56
C TRP A 75 2.73 -12.28 11.67
N GLN A 76 1.54 -12.48 12.24
CA GLN A 76 0.96 -11.62 13.26
C GLN A 76 0.30 -12.48 14.35
N LYS A 77 0.05 -11.86 15.51
CA LYS A 77 -0.66 -12.52 16.60
C LYS A 77 -2.13 -12.81 16.21
N PRO A 78 -2.77 -13.84 16.81
CA PRO A 78 -4.16 -14.20 16.52
C PRO A 78 -5.17 -13.08 16.78
#